data_AF-A0A7M4ENF3-F1
#
_entry.id   AF-A0A7M4ENF3-F1
#
_cell.length_a   1.000
_cell.length_b   1.000
_cell.length_c   1.000
_cell.angle_alpha   90.00
_cell.angle_beta   90.00
_cell.angle_gamma   90.00
#
_symmetry.space_group_name_H-M   'P 1'
#
loop_
_entity.id
_entity.type
_entity.pdbx_description
1 polymer ?
#
loop_
_entity_poly.entity_id
_entity_poly.type
_entity_poly.pdbx_seq_one_letter_code
_entity_poly.pdbx_strand_id
1 'polypeptide(L)'
;MRNWLILVWLAVAFADNFTALTNNEDITGDKEGENAGPTSELLGEIRQDDTPILENMPQPKEVPEEEEGDKAAWGREAEDQKFSQEAAQVKSSEEETTGFSPDVRTADEQETNRTSKLGGGPEEYLLGGWGAVEPDTNITTEPVEANSTEPVPAPDPISPHVVSLIAPPRCTLSDDPWSTCGSVSLEDKARVARALTDFALKFYKTAGQMEGMGTNMVFSPLNVALGISHLLLGAQGDTRERLSNLLSYPPDLTCVHRPLKQLIKSKALLTASQIFHHKGLQINKAFLNHSRRFSDSQPQALSGNETLDLQHINKWVSEKTNGKIKKLMEDLATDVQLVLLSAIYLKSKWKTTFNVKDTQLENFYRQDKSFVQVPMMTSKKYPLASFTDSSLQAKLGRLQLSNNMSLVIIIPQRVNQMLSDVEEKLNPELFSAVMDKLMGIPFKPTVLSMPKFKLDSSQDLMAILGEIDYGLFFDANLCGISEDEELAVSAMQHRAVLELSEAGVEAAAAMAVSVARSALFFEVQQPFLFLVWNDQYGFPIFMGRVNDPSA
;
A
#
# COMPACT_ATOMS: atom_id res chain seq x y z
N MET A 1 3.06 -54.48 -25.74
CA MET A 1 1.72 -54.22 -26.31
C MET A 1 0.70 -55.25 -25.79
N ARG A 2 0.25 -55.15 -24.52
CA ARG A 2 -0.80 -56.07 -23.99
C ARG A 2 -1.82 -55.38 -23.08
N ASN A 3 -1.43 -54.37 -22.30
CA ASN A 3 -2.35 -53.60 -21.44
C ASN A 3 -3.28 -52.63 -22.22
N TRP A 4 -2.93 -52.23 -23.44
CA TRP A 4 -3.73 -51.27 -24.23
C TRP A 4 -5.07 -51.86 -24.70
N LEU A 5 -5.12 -53.16 -25.03
CA LEU A 5 -6.33 -53.85 -25.47
C LEU A 5 -7.39 -53.96 -24.37
N ILE A 6 -6.99 -53.99 -23.10
CA ILE A 6 -7.89 -54.09 -21.95
C ILE A 6 -8.65 -52.77 -21.74
N LEU A 7 -7.98 -51.63 -21.93
CA LEU A 7 -8.60 -50.30 -21.84
C LEU A 7 -9.62 -50.06 -22.95
N VAL A 8 -9.36 -50.53 -24.17
CA VAL A 8 -10.31 -50.44 -25.29
C VAL A 8 -11.55 -51.30 -25.03
N TRP A 9 -11.41 -52.50 -24.46
CA TRP A 9 -12.55 -53.36 -24.12
C TRP A 9 -13.45 -52.75 -23.02
N LEU A 10 -12.86 -52.14 -21.99
CA LEU A 10 -13.60 -51.44 -20.93
C LEU A 10 -14.34 -50.19 -21.45
N ALA A 11 -13.80 -49.50 -22.47
CA ALA A 11 -14.46 -48.34 -23.07
C ALA A 11 -15.72 -48.71 -23.87
N VAL A 12 -15.70 -49.84 -24.61
CA VAL A 12 -16.87 -50.31 -25.37
C VAL A 12 -17.99 -50.79 -24.44
N ALA A 13 -17.65 -51.58 -23.41
CA ALA A 13 -18.64 -52.14 -22.47
C ALA A 13 -19.43 -51.08 -21.67
N PHE A 14 -18.96 -49.82 -21.62
CA PHE A 14 -19.69 -48.72 -20.99
C PHE A 14 -20.63 -47.95 -21.92
N ALA A 15 -20.51 -48.13 -23.25
CA ALA A 15 -21.35 -47.43 -24.22
C ALA A 15 -22.74 -48.09 -24.37
N ASP A 16 -22.79 -49.42 -24.47
CA ASP A 16 -24.03 -50.16 -24.75
C ASP A 16 -25.06 -50.08 -23.62
N ASN A 17 -24.63 -49.77 -22.39
CA ASN A 17 -25.48 -49.78 -21.19
C ASN A 17 -26.24 -48.45 -20.95
N PHE A 18 -26.14 -47.46 -21.86
CA PHE A 18 -26.83 -46.17 -21.73
C PHE A 18 -28.08 -46.04 -22.64
N THR A 19 -28.31 -47.00 -23.54
CA THR A 19 -29.34 -46.93 -24.59
C THR A 19 -30.68 -47.60 -24.19
N ALA A 20 -30.84 -47.98 -22.92
CA ALA A 20 -31.88 -48.91 -22.47
C ALA A 20 -32.91 -48.34 -21.46
N LEU A 21 -32.93 -47.01 -21.22
CA LEU A 21 -33.77 -46.38 -20.18
C LEU A 21 -34.61 -45.18 -20.63
N THR A 22 -34.86 -45.01 -21.94
CA THR A 22 -35.80 -44.00 -22.46
C THR A 22 -36.65 -44.57 -23.61
N ASN A 23 -37.79 -45.19 -23.28
CA ASN A 23 -38.93 -45.39 -24.19
C ASN A 23 -40.17 -45.90 -23.41
N ASN A 24 -41.16 -45.01 -23.22
CA ASN A 24 -42.60 -45.24 -23.08
C ASN A 24 -43.25 -43.83 -22.95
N GLU A 25 -44.14 -43.42 -23.85
CA GLU A 25 -45.62 -43.55 -23.80
C GLU A 25 -46.32 -42.70 -22.71
N ASP A 26 -47.41 -41.95 -22.96
CA ASP A 26 -47.92 -41.35 -24.22
C ASP A 26 -49.04 -40.29 -23.98
N ILE A 27 -49.26 -39.39 -24.96
CA ILE A 27 -50.50 -38.65 -25.37
C ILE A 27 -51.39 -37.84 -24.36
N THR A 28 -52.02 -36.76 -24.88
CA THR A 28 -53.04 -35.80 -24.35
C THR A 28 -52.53 -34.55 -23.60
N GLY A 29 -53.06 -33.33 -23.83
CA GLY A 29 -54.04 -32.88 -24.85
C GLY A 29 -54.22 -31.35 -24.89
N ASP A 30 -54.85 -30.80 -25.94
CA ASP A 30 -54.88 -29.37 -26.26
C ASP A 30 -55.76 -28.48 -25.36
N LYS A 31 -55.39 -27.18 -25.24
CA LYS A 31 -56.29 -26.05 -25.61
C LYS A 31 -55.66 -24.65 -25.58
N GLU A 32 -56.21 -23.80 -26.45
CA GLU A 32 -56.09 -22.32 -26.50
C GLU A 32 -56.93 -21.66 -25.37
N GLY A 33 -56.80 -20.39 -25.00
CA GLY A 33 -55.90 -19.32 -25.43
C GLY A 33 -56.32 -17.93 -24.90
N GLU A 34 -55.49 -16.90 -25.16
CA GLU A 34 -55.78 -15.45 -25.24
C GLU A 34 -56.38 -14.58 -24.07
N ASN A 35 -55.61 -13.51 -23.77
CA ASN A 35 -56.01 -12.07 -23.71
C ASN A 35 -56.39 -11.30 -22.42
N ALA A 36 -55.93 -10.02 -22.44
CA ALA A 36 -56.25 -8.84 -21.58
C ALA A 36 -56.02 -8.96 -20.05
N GLY A 37 -55.64 -7.92 -19.30
CA GLY A 37 -55.47 -6.47 -19.53
C GLY A 37 -55.62 -5.74 -18.16
N PRO A 38 -54.98 -4.58 -17.88
CA PRO A 38 -54.78 -4.12 -16.49
C PRO A 38 -55.60 -2.90 -16.00
N THR A 39 -55.70 -2.76 -14.66
CA THR A 39 -56.13 -1.59 -13.86
C THR A 39 -55.26 -1.56 -12.58
N SER A 40 -54.65 -0.47 -12.11
CA SER A 40 -55.20 0.75 -11.45
C SER A 40 -56.05 0.44 -10.19
N GLU A 41 -55.95 1.16 -9.05
CA GLU A 41 -55.14 2.35 -8.71
C GLU A 41 -54.87 2.49 -7.18
N LEU A 42 -54.44 3.69 -6.73
CA LEU A 42 -53.85 4.07 -5.43
C LEU A 42 -54.84 4.30 -4.24
N LEU A 43 -54.23 4.54 -3.06
CA LEU A 43 -54.70 5.22 -1.82
C LEU A 43 -55.43 4.42 -0.72
N GLY A 44 -55.16 4.81 0.54
CA GLY A 44 -55.83 4.32 1.76
C GLY A 44 -55.02 4.51 3.06
N GLU A 45 -55.07 5.71 3.68
CA GLU A 45 -54.60 5.93 5.06
C GLU A 45 -55.67 5.50 6.08
N ILE A 46 -55.27 4.90 7.21
CA ILE A 46 -56.10 4.79 8.43
C ILE A 46 -55.21 5.02 9.67
N ARG A 47 -55.76 5.68 10.69
CA ARG A 47 -55.04 6.10 11.91
C ARG A 47 -55.98 6.11 13.13
N GLN A 48 -55.51 5.55 14.25
CA GLN A 48 -55.97 5.75 15.64
C GLN A 48 -57.36 5.20 16.08
N ASP A 49 -57.62 4.99 17.38
CA ASP A 49 -56.72 5.17 18.56
C ASP A 49 -56.03 3.85 19.03
N ASP A 50 -56.18 3.17 20.17
CA ASP A 50 -56.99 3.32 21.41
C ASP A 50 -56.27 2.58 22.60
N THR A 51 -56.99 2.29 23.70
CA THR A 51 -56.49 2.16 25.09
C THR A 51 -56.85 0.79 25.72
N PRO A 52 -56.36 0.36 26.93
CA PRO A 52 -55.82 1.18 28.02
C PRO A 52 -54.58 0.67 28.80
N ILE A 53 -54.29 1.44 29.86
CA ILE A 53 -53.10 1.47 30.74
C ILE A 53 -53.06 0.31 31.76
N LEU A 54 -51.85 -0.14 32.11
CA LEU A 54 -51.50 -0.61 33.45
C LEU A 54 -50.08 -0.14 33.83
N GLU A 55 -49.78 0.00 35.12
CA GLU A 55 -48.68 0.84 35.62
C GLU A 55 -47.80 0.11 36.67
N ASN A 56 -46.56 0.59 36.84
CA ASN A 56 -45.62 0.43 37.96
C ASN A 56 -44.62 -0.78 38.03
N MET A 57 -43.34 -0.38 38.07
CA MET A 57 -42.19 -0.95 38.80
C MET A 57 -41.51 -2.26 38.32
N PRO A 58 -40.20 -2.47 38.60
CA PRO A 58 -39.13 -1.50 38.92
C PRO A 58 -37.85 -1.66 38.06
N GLN A 59 -36.98 -0.64 38.07
CA GLN A 59 -35.60 -0.74 37.54
C GLN A 59 -34.69 -1.51 38.54
N PRO A 60 -33.80 -2.40 38.07
CA PRO A 60 -32.73 -2.96 38.90
C PRO A 60 -31.62 -1.92 39.14
N LYS A 61 -30.96 -2.01 40.30
CA LYS A 61 -30.04 -0.99 40.82
C LYS A 61 -28.61 -1.16 40.28
N GLU A 62 -27.88 -0.05 40.25
CA GLU A 62 -26.42 -0.05 40.31
C GLU A 62 -25.92 -0.65 41.63
N VAL A 63 -24.79 -1.36 41.56
CA VAL A 63 -24.03 -1.94 42.69
C VAL A 63 -22.55 -1.68 42.37
N PRO A 64 -21.72 -1.24 43.35
CA PRO A 64 -20.55 -0.41 43.06
C PRO A 64 -19.28 -1.18 42.66
N GLU A 65 -18.24 -0.42 42.33
CA GLU A 65 -16.86 -0.87 42.21
C GLU A 65 -16.36 -1.47 43.55
N GLU A 66 -15.69 -2.63 43.47
CA GLU A 66 -14.79 -3.12 44.52
C GLU A 66 -13.37 -3.21 43.95
N GLU A 67 -12.39 -2.66 44.68
CA GLU A 67 -10.98 -2.86 44.42
C GLU A 67 -10.54 -4.23 44.95
N GLU A 68 -10.02 -5.13 44.10
CA GLU A 68 -9.20 -6.25 44.58
C GLU A 68 -7.82 -6.23 43.91
N GLY A 69 -6.81 -5.85 44.72
CA GLY A 69 -5.40 -5.81 44.32
C GLY A 69 -4.63 -7.10 44.63
N ASP A 70 -3.46 -7.23 44.00
CA ASP A 70 -2.37 -8.17 44.34
C ASP A 70 -2.72 -9.64 44.66
N LYS A 71 -2.96 -10.43 43.61
CA LYS A 71 -2.86 -11.91 43.66
C LYS A 71 -2.50 -12.59 42.33
N ALA A 72 -1.56 -12.01 41.57
CA ALA A 72 -1.15 -12.54 40.26
C ALA A 72 0.38 -12.74 40.07
N ALA A 73 1.15 -12.80 41.17
CA ALA A 73 2.63 -12.83 41.14
C ALA A 73 3.26 -14.24 41.21
N TRP A 74 2.54 -15.28 41.63
CA TRP A 74 3.09 -16.62 41.93
C TRP A 74 2.56 -17.70 40.97
N GLY A 75 2.79 -17.52 39.67
CA GLY A 75 2.24 -18.44 38.66
C GLY A 75 2.85 -18.41 37.25
N ARG A 76 4.02 -17.78 37.05
CA ARG A 76 4.66 -17.71 35.71
C ARG A 76 6.17 -17.99 35.64
N GLU A 77 6.87 -18.14 36.77
CA GLU A 77 8.31 -18.47 36.77
C GLU A 77 8.61 -19.98 36.57
N ALA A 78 7.57 -20.84 36.61
CA ALA A 78 7.72 -22.29 36.57
C ALA A 78 7.86 -22.90 35.15
N GLU A 79 7.51 -22.17 34.09
CA GLU A 79 7.57 -22.68 32.71
C GLU A 79 8.87 -22.25 31.98
N ASP A 80 9.33 -21.01 32.16
CA ASP A 80 10.54 -20.48 31.49
C ASP A 80 11.84 -21.17 31.95
N GLN A 81 11.90 -21.63 33.21
CA GLN A 81 13.05 -22.42 33.69
C GLN A 81 13.16 -23.78 33.00
N LYS A 82 12.05 -24.34 32.49
CA LYS A 82 12.04 -25.67 31.85
C LYS A 82 12.61 -25.63 30.43
N PHE A 83 12.29 -24.58 29.67
CA PHE A 83 12.82 -24.39 28.31
C PHE A 83 14.32 -24.06 28.28
N SER A 84 14.87 -23.51 29.37
CA SER A 84 16.28 -23.11 29.45
C SER A 84 17.26 -24.27 29.66
N GLN A 85 16.80 -25.46 30.08
CA GLN A 85 17.68 -26.61 30.32
C GLN A 85 17.87 -27.50 29.08
N GLU A 86 16.86 -27.68 28.22
CA GLU A 86 16.99 -28.53 27.02
C GLU A 86 17.90 -27.90 25.95
N ALA A 87 18.07 -26.56 25.95
CA ALA A 87 18.97 -25.85 25.04
C ALA A 87 20.47 -26.07 25.32
N ALA A 88 20.84 -26.58 26.51
CA ALA A 88 22.23 -26.69 26.95
C ALA A 88 22.92 -28.01 26.54
N GLN A 89 22.18 -29.00 26.01
CA GLN A 89 22.65 -30.38 25.89
C GLN A 89 22.91 -30.86 24.44
N VAL A 90 22.94 -29.94 23.46
CA VAL A 90 23.10 -30.25 22.02
C VAL A 90 24.30 -29.50 21.39
N LYS A 91 25.32 -29.15 22.18
CA LYS A 91 26.58 -28.55 21.69
C LYS A 91 27.82 -29.12 22.42
N SER A 92 28.09 -30.41 22.25
CA SER A 92 29.32 -31.04 22.74
C SER A 92 29.74 -32.30 21.96
N SER A 93 29.84 -32.19 20.63
CA SER A 93 30.51 -33.20 19.78
C SER A 93 30.82 -32.61 18.40
N GLU A 94 31.92 -33.06 17.80
CA GLU A 94 32.46 -32.70 16.47
C GLU A 94 33.31 -31.42 16.38
N GLU A 95 34.57 -31.54 16.83
CA GLU A 95 35.72 -30.86 16.22
C GLU A 95 36.97 -31.79 16.32
N GLU A 96 38.01 -31.53 15.52
CA GLU A 96 39.18 -32.39 15.24
C GLU A 96 38.85 -33.70 14.46
N THR A 97 39.56 -34.09 13.40
CA THR A 97 41.02 -34.04 13.18
C THR A 97 41.46 -33.76 11.73
N THR A 98 42.69 -33.25 11.61
CA THR A 98 43.61 -33.13 10.46
C THR A 98 43.59 -34.30 9.45
N GLY A 99 43.97 -34.18 8.17
CA GLY A 99 44.55 -33.05 7.41
C GLY A 99 45.71 -33.50 6.49
N PHE A 100 45.99 -32.85 5.34
CA PHE A 100 47.19 -33.07 4.50
C PHE A 100 47.48 -31.90 3.53
N SER A 101 48.71 -31.82 3.00
CA SER A 101 49.27 -30.78 2.11
C SER A 101 50.62 -31.25 1.52
N PRO A 102 51.30 -30.55 0.59
CA PRO A 102 50.87 -29.65 -0.51
C PRO A 102 51.52 -30.03 -1.88
N ASP A 103 51.20 -29.28 -2.96
CA ASP A 103 52.10 -28.95 -4.10
C ASP A 103 51.39 -27.82 -4.92
N VAL A 104 51.93 -26.63 -5.27
CA VAL A 104 53.24 -26.17 -5.81
C VAL A 104 53.29 -26.14 -7.34
N ARG A 105 52.97 -24.96 -7.94
CA ARG A 105 53.88 -24.20 -8.83
C ARG A 105 53.36 -22.80 -9.20
N THR A 106 54.30 -21.94 -9.58
CA THR A 106 54.17 -20.51 -9.95
C THR A 106 54.67 -20.26 -11.39
N ALA A 107 54.70 -18.99 -11.80
CA ALA A 107 55.23 -18.39 -13.04
C ALA A 107 54.24 -18.24 -14.23
N ASP A 108 54.37 -17.27 -15.14
CA ASP A 108 54.78 -15.83 -15.12
C ASP A 108 54.68 -15.27 -16.58
N GLU A 109 55.11 -14.03 -16.83
CA GLU A 109 55.25 -13.34 -18.16
C GLU A 109 53.90 -12.90 -18.82
N GLN A 110 53.67 -11.70 -19.39
CA GLN A 110 54.43 -10.69 -20.18
C GLN A 110 54.65 -11.05 -21.68
N GLU A 111 54.47 -10.18 -22.70
CA GLU A 111 53.84 -8.83 -22.77
C GLU A 111 52.57 -8.85 -23.70
N THR A 112 52.44 -8.38 -24.96
CA THR A 112 53.32 -7.62 -25.88
C THR A 112 52.54 -6.62 -26.77
N ASN A 113 53.01 -5.36 -26.85
CA ASN A 113 52.51 -4.23 -27.66
C ASN A 113 52.24 -4.51 -29.16
N ARG A 114 51.23 -3.81 -29.75
CA ARG A 114 51.46 -2.88 -30.90
C ARG A 114 50.30 -1.96 -31.30
N THR A 115 50.64 -0.88 -32.02
CA THR A 115 49.79 0.24 -32.44
C THR A 115 49.64 0.35 -33.96
N SER A 116 48.58 1.03 -34.42
CA SER A 116 48.56 1.72 -35.72
C SER A 116 47.56 2.90 -35.72
N LYS A 117 47.87 3.95 -36.50
CA LYS A 117 47.02 5.12 -36.78
C LYS A 117 46.58 5.10 -38.25
N LEU A 118 45.48 5.81 -38.55
CA LEU A 118 45.03 6.45 -39.81
C LEU A 118 43.50 6.25 -39.94
N GLY A 119 42.69 7.22 -40.38
CA GLY A 119 42.95 8.62 -40.71
C GLY A 119 42.02 9.11 -41.82
N GLY A 120 41.28 10.20 -41.62
CA GLY A 120 40.53 10.88 -42.69
C GLY A 120 39.08 11.28 -42.36
N GLY A 121 38.72 12.43 -42.91
CA GLY A 121 37.40 13.03 -43.16
C GLY A 121 37.67 14.23 -44.09
N PRO A 122 36.75 15.20 -44.30
CA PRO A 122 35.30 15.21 -44.04
C PRO A 122 34.52 15.32 -45.37
N GLU A 123 33.24 15.72 -45.33
CA GLU A 123 32.55 16.28 -46.52
C GLU A 123 31.61 17.42 -46.10
N GLU A 124 31.51 18.47 -46.92
CA GLU A 124 30.73 19.69 -46.67
C GLU A 124 29.42 19.70 -47.47
N TYR A 125 28.48 20.60 -47.10
CA TYR A 125 27.61 21.25 -48.08
C TYR A 125 27.57 22.77 -47.86
N LEU A 126 27.88 23.51 -48.91
CA LEU A 126 27.87 24.98 -49.03
C LEU A 126 26.41 25.49 -49.23
N LEU A 127 26.00 26.77 -49.22
CA LEU A 127 26.55 28.08 -49.65
C LEU A 127 25.83 29.19 -48.83
N GLY A 128 26.20 30.48 -48.75
CA GLY A 128 27.28 31.35 -49.25
C GLY A 128 27.21 32.69 -48.46
N GLY A 129 28.23 33.56 -48.37
CA GLY A 129 28.62 34.56 -49.39
C GLY A 129 27.52 35.63 -49.62
N TRP A 130 27.72 36.96 -49.55
CA TRP A 130 28.89 37.89 -49.46
C TRP A 130 28.40 39.16 -48.70
N GLY A 131 29.19 40.16 -48.27
CA GLY A 131 30.63 40.48 -48.33
C GLY A 131 30.84 41.90 -47.74
N ALA A 132 32.06 42.30 -47.39
CA ALA A 132 32.34 43.58 -46.70
C ALA A 132 33.07 44.61 -47.59
N VAL A 133 32.84 45.90 -47.35
CA VAL A 133 33.59 47.06 -47.90
C VAL A 133 33.70 48.13 -46.81
N GLU A 134 34.84 48.82 -46.74
CA GLU A 134 35.21 49.82 -45.72
C GLU A 134 35.02 51.28 -46.19
N PRO A 135 35.24 52.32 -45.34
CA PRO A 135 34.63 53.66 -45.50
C PRO A 135 35.50 54.70 -46.23
N ASP A 136 34.93 55.88 -46.51
CA ASP A 136 35.71 57.11 -46.80
C ASP A 136 34.98 58.42 -46.37
N THR A 137 35.57 59.60 -46.63
CA THR A 137 35.56 60.75 -45.68
C THR A 137 35.08 62.13 -46.20
N ASN A 138 34.60 62.97 -45.25
CA ASN A 138 34.43 64.45 -45.30
C ASN A 138 33.43 65.02 -46.36
N ILE A 139 33.06 66.32 -46.46
CA ILE A 139 33.54 67.64 -45.93
C ILE A 139 32.26 68.50 -45.62
N THR A 140 32.17 69.49 -44.70
CA THR A 140 32.54 70.93 -44.86
C THR A 140 32.13 71.77 -43.63
N THR A 141 32.82 72.89 -43.36
CA THR A 141 32.53 73.95 -42.35
C THR A 141 31.57 75.04 -42.88
N GLU A 142 30.91 75.91 -42.09
CA GLU A 142 31.46 77.08 -41.36
C GLU A 142 30.45 77.68 -40.32
N PRO A 143 30.85 78.68 -39.47
CA PRO A 143 30.23 78.92 -38.15
C PRO A 143 29.42 80.22 -37.98
N VAL A 144 28.66 80.32 -36.87
CA VAL A 144 28.19 81.59 -36.28
C VAL A 144 28.31 81.58 -34.75
N GLU A 145 28.91 82.65 -34.23
CA GLU A 145 28.94 83.27 -32.88
C GLU A 145 28.52 82.50 -31.61
N ALA A 146 29.31 82.72 -30.55
CA ALA A 146 28.99 82.33 -29.17
C ALA A 146 28.28 83.46 -28.41
N ASN A 147 27.45 83.11 -27.42
CA ASN A 147 27.05 84.01 -26.35
C ASN A 147 27.14 83.30 -24.99
N SER A 148 27.44 84.05 -23.94
CA SER A 148 27.90 83.52 -22.64
C SER A 148 26.79 83.41 -21.61
N THR A 149 26.71 82.26 -20.92
CA THR A 149 25.94 82.09 -19.70
C THR A 149 26.74 81.27 -18.68
N GLU A 150 26.51 81.53 -17.39
CA GLU A 150 27.30 81.01 -16.27
C GLU A 150 27.09 79.49 -16.02
N PRO A 151 28.07 78.79 -15.43
CA PRO A 151 27.92 77.38 -15.09
C PRO A 151 26.96 77.19 -13.90
N VAL A 152 25.80 76.60 -14.19
CA VAL A 152 24.87 76.08 -13.17
C VAL A 152 25.59 74.99 -12.36
N PRO A 153 25.50 74.98 -11.01
CA PRO A 153 26.12 73.92 -10.21
C PRO A 153 25.53 72.55 -10.56
N ALA A 154 26.39 71.52 -10.58
CA ALA A 154 25.94 70.15 -10.79
C ALA A 154 24.98 69.73 -9.65
N PRO A 155 23.90 68.99 -9.94
CA PRO A 155 23.08 68.40 -8.89
C PRO A 155 23.91 67.37 -8.11
N ASP A 156 23.67 67.29 -6.81
CA ASP A 156 24.31 66.29 -5.95
C ASP A 156 24.10 64.86 -6.50
N PRO A 157 25.10 63.96 -6.37
CA PRO A 157 24.94 62.59 -6.80
C PRO A 157 23.81 61.93 -6.02
N ILE A 158 22.71 61.62 -6.72
CA ILE A 158 21.55 60.93 -6.16
C ILE A 158 22.06 59.61 -5.58
N SER A 159 22.11 59.53 -4.24
CA SER A 159 22.47 58.31 -3.54
C SER A 159 21.52 57.20 -4.02
N PRO A 160 22.04 56.06 -4.52
CA PRO A 160 21.17 54.99 -4.98
C PRO A 160 20.37 54.50 -3.78
N HIS A 161 19.08 54.83 -3.76
CA HIS A 161 18.15 54.20 -2.83
C HIS A 161 18.17 52.70 -3.12
N VAL A 162 18.91 51.97 -2.29
CA VAL A 162 18.83 50.52 -2.22
C VAL A 162 17.42 50.21 -1.73
N VAL A 163 16.50 50.07 -2.69
CA VAL A 163 15.21 49.42 -2.48
C VAL A 163 15.58 48.02 -2.06
N SER A 164 15.58 47.78 -0.74
CA SER A 164 15.79 46.45 -0.19
C SER A 164 14.64 45.60 -0.71
N LEU A 165 14.95 44.74 -1.68
CA LEU A 165 14.06 43.69 -2.15
C LEU A 165 14.02 42.61 -1.06
N ILE A 166 13.42 42.99 0.08
CA ILE A 166 13.00 42.06 1.11
C ILE A 166 12.01 41.14 0.42
N ALA A 167 12.43 39.90 0.16
CA ALA A 167 11.54 38.88 -0.35
C ALA A 167 10.32 38.80 0.59
N PRO A 168 9.09 38.68 0.08
CA PRO A 168 7.93 38.50 0.95
C PRO A 168 8.19 37.27 1.84
N PRO A 169 7.90 37.34 3.14
CA PRO A 169 8.27 36.27 4.08
C PRO A 169 7.68 34.93 3.62
N ARG A 170 8.50 33.88 3.63
CA ARG A 170 8.13 32.53 3.12
C ARG A 170 6.84 32.03 3.75
N CYS A 171 6.61 32.40 5.00
CA CYS A 171 5.38 32.17 5.75
C CYS A 171 4.56 33.46 5.89
N THR A 172 3.31 33.42 5.43
CA THR A 172 2.31 34.47 5.68
C THR A 172 1.35 34.03 6.79
N LEU A 173 0.62 34.99 7.38
CA LEU A 173 -0.47 34.72 8.31
C LEU A 173 -1.61 33.97 7.59
N SER A 174 -1.56 32.64 7.64
CA SER A 174 -2.58 31.76 7.07
C SER A 174 -3.80 31.67 7.98
N ASP A 175 -4.99 31.74 7.39
CA ASP A 175 -6.20 31.17 7.99
C ASP A 175 -5.97 29.69 8.34
N ASP A 176 -6.66 29.18 9.37
CA ASP A 176 -6.66 27.77 9.74
C ASP A 176 -7.77 27.02 8.99
N PRO A 177 -7.48 26.27 7.92
CA PRO A 177 -8.51 25.60 7.12
C PRO A 177 -9.15 24.41 7.84
N TRP A 178 -8.54 23.90 8.92
CA TRP A 178 -8.99 22.71 9.64
C TRP A 178 -9.85 23.04 10.86
N SER A 179 -9.83 24.31 11.30
CA SER A 179 -10.64 24.85 12.39
C SER A 179 -12.13 24.50 12.23
N THR A 180 -12.69 24.84 11.07
CA THR A 180 -14.11 24.80 10.69
C THR A 180 -14.68 23.40 10.45
N CYS A 181 -13.82 22.37 10.32
CA CYS A 181 -14.28 21.05 9.90
C CYS A 181 -15.41 20.49 10.80
N GLY A 182 -16.47 20.02 10.16
CA GLY A 182 -17.72 19.59 10.80
C GLY A 182 -17.79 18.10 11.15
N SER A 183 -19.03 17.61 11.27
CA SER A 183 -19.33 16.17 11.30
C SER A 183 -18.83 15.47 10.02
N VAL A 184 -18.64 14.16 10.09
CA VAL A 184 -18.24 13.32 8.94
C VAL A 184 -19.44 12.53 8.46
N SER A 185 -19.78 12.67 7.19
CA SER A 185 -20.80 11.85 6.53
C SER A 185 -20.27 10.47 6.15
N LEU A 186 -21.17 9.58 5.70
CA LEU A 186 -20.75 8.32 5.08
C LEU A 186 -20.13 8.56 3.69
N GLU A 187 -20.55 9.60 2.99
CA GLU A 187 -20.04 9.96 1.68
C GLU A 187 -18.57 10.38 1.74
N ASP A 188 -18.19 11.25 2.69
CA ASP A 188 -16.80 11.68 2.88
C ASP A 188 -15.85 10.48 3.08
N LYS A 189 -16.32 9.45 3.79
CA LYS A 189 -15.59 8.18 3.96
C LYS A 189 -15.45 7.42 2.66
N ALA A 190 -16.54 7.29 1.88
CA ALA A 190 -16.52 6.65 0.57
C ALA A 190 -15.71 7.44 -0.47
N ARG A 191 -15.55 8.76 -0.31
CA ARG A 191 -14.68 9.62 -1.12
C ARG A 191 -13.20 9.42 -0.78
N VAL A 192 -12.84 9.43 0.51
CA VAL A 192 -11.47 9.11 0.96
C VAL A 192 -11.09 7.66 0.69
N ALA A 193 -12.03 6.71 0.78
CA ALA A 193 -11.80 5.29 0.44
C ALA A 193 -11.43 5.09 -1.05
N ARG A 194 -12.09 5.81 -1.97
CA ARG A 194 -11.72 5.84 -3.39
C ARG A 194 -10.33 6.46 -3.59
N ALA A 195 -10.08 7.63 -3.01
CA ALA A 195 -8.77 8.28 -3.08
C ALA A 195 -7.61 7.40 -2.55
N LEU A 196 -7.82 6.66 -1.45
CA LEU A 196 -6.88 5.66 -0.93
C LEU A 196 -6.61 4.51 -1.91
N THR A 197 -7.60 4.15 -2.74
CA THR A 197 -7.48 3.13 -3.77
C THR A 197 -6.70 3.66 -4.98
N ASP A 198 -7.01 4.88 -5.44
CA ASP A 198 -6.27 5.53 -6.53
C ASP A 198 -4.80 5.79 -6.15
N PHE A 199 -4.56 6.24 -4.91
CA PHE A 199 -3.23 6.35 -4.33
C PHE A 199 -2.52 4.99 -4.24
N ALA A 200 -3.22 3.92 -3.83
CA ALA A 200 -2.64 2.58 -3.78
C ALA A 200 -2.15 2.11 -5.15
N LEU A 201 -2.91 2.33 -6.22
CA LEU A 201 -2.52 1.94 -7.58
C LEU A 201 -1.33 2.76 -8.10
N LYS A 202 -1.32 4.07 -7.85
CA LYS A 202 -0.17 4.95 -8.15
C LYS A 202 1.10 4.47 -7.43
N PHE A 203 1.02 4.31 -6.11
CA PHE A 203 2.16 3.89 -5.27
C PHE A 203 2.65 2.49 -5.64
N TYR A 204 1.73 1.52 -5.80
CA TYR A 204 2.06 0.15 -6.19
C TYR A 204 2.87 0.12 -7.49
N LYS A 205 2.44 0.89 -8.50
CA LYS A 205 3.12 0.93 -9.79
C LYS A 205 4.54 1.47 -9.65
N THR A 206 4.72 2.61 -8.99
CA THR A 206 6.04 3.26 -8.83
C THR A 206 6.98 2.43 -7.96
N ALA A 207 6.55 2.03 -6.75
CA ALA A 207 7.34 1.18 -5.87
C ALA A 207 7.69 -0.17 -6.54
N GLY A 208 6.71 -0.78 -7.22
CA GLY A 208 6.89 -2.04 -7.93
C GLY A 208 7.85 -1.97 -9.12
N GLN A 209 8.06 -0.78 -9.70
CA GLN A 209 9.10 -0.50 -10.70
C GLN A 209 10.48 -0.28 -10.06
N MET A 210 10.55 0.46 -8.95
CA MET A 210 11.80 0.77 -8.24
C MET A 210 12.42 -0.47 -7.54
N GLU A 211 11.61 -1.28 -6.87
CA GLU A 211 12.06 -2.54 -6.25
C GLU A 211 12.38 -3.63 -7.29
N GLY A 212 11.84 -3.51 -8.51
CA GLY A 212 12.00 -4.49 -9.58
C GLY A 212 10.95 -5.61 -9.55
N MET A 213 10.35 -5.93 -10.70
CA MET A 213 9.14 -6.76 -10.81
C MET A 213 9.21 -8.17 -10.19
N GLY A 214 10.40 -8.73 -9.99
CA GLY A 214 10.62 -10.04 -9.39
C GLY A 214 10.61 -10.08 -7.86
N THR A 215 10.52 -8.94 -7.16
CA THR A 215 10.54 -8.90 -5.69
C THR A 215 9.19 -9.27 -5.05
N ASN A 216 9.24 -9.76 -3.81
CA ASN A 216 8.11 -9.64 -2.89
C ASN A 216 7.98 -8.19 -2.44
N MET A 217 6.76 -7.64 -2.41
CA MET A 217 6.50 -6.28 -1.94
C MET A 217 5.21 -6.26 -1.10
N VAL A 218 5.20 -5.54 0.02
CA VAL A 218 3.98 -5.19 0.76
C VAL A 218 4.04 -3.74 1.24
N PHE A 219 2.92 -3.02 1.15
CA PHE A 219 2.77 -1.72 1.78
C PHE A 219 1.33 -1.50 2.24
N SER A 220 1.12 -0.47 3.08
CA SER A 220 -0.23 -0.04 3.48
C SER A 220 -0.52 1.35 2.93
N PRO A 221 -1.31 1.48 1.83
CA PRO A 221 -1.70 2.79 1.31
C PRO A 221 -2.44 3.62 2.37
N LEU A 222 -3.23 2.98 3.24
CA LEU A 222 -3.88 3.62 4.40
C LEU A 222 -2.87 4.26 5.37
N ASN A 223 -1.82 3.53 5.76
CA ASN A 223 -0.87 3.99 6.78
C ASN A 223 0.21 4.94 6.22
N VAL A 224 0.52 4.83 4.93
CA VAL A 224 1.31 5.84 4.19
C VAL A 224 0.50 7.13 4.05
N ALA A 225 -0.76 7.05 3.58
CA ALA A 225 -1.63 8.21 3.41
C ALA A 225 -1.91 8.97 4.72
N LEU A 226 -1.91 8.28 5.88
CA LEU A 226 -1.98 8.91 7.19
C LEU A 226 -0.72 9.72 7.54
N GLY A 227 0.47 9.23 7.21
CA GLY A 227 1.72 9.99 7.40
C GLY A 227 1.76 11.25 6.52
N ILE A 228 1.45 11.10 5.24
CA ILE A 228 1.36 12.23 4.29
C ILE A 228 0.25 13.20 4.69
N SER A 229 -0.89 12.70 5.18
CA SER A 229 -1.98 13.52 5.73
C SER A 229 -1.62 14.23 7.03
N HIS A 230 -0.67 13.72 7.81
CA HIS A 230 -0.16 14.43 8.99
C HIS A 230 0.73 15.60 8.55
N LEU A 231 1.54 15.44 7.51
CA LEU A 231 2.28 16.56 6.89
C LEU A 231 1.32 17.62 6.31
N LEU A 232 0.30 17.17 5.58
CA LEU A 232 -0.70 18.03 4.92
C LEU A 232 -1.38 19.01 5.89
N LEU A 233 -1.54 18.66 7.17
CA LEU A 233 -2.09 19.56 8.20
C LEU A 233 -1.29 20.86 8.39
N GLY A 234 -0.01 20.87 8.03
CA GLY A 234 0.87 22.05 8.11
C GLY A 234 1.40 22.54 6.76
N ALA A 235 1.00 21.91 5.66
CA ALA A 235 1.37 22.36 4.32
C ALA A 235 0.50 23.55 3.86
N GLN A 236 1.10 24.49 3.14
CA GLN A 236 0.41 25.65 2.55
C GLN A 236 0.70 25.75 1.05
N GLY A 237 -0.06 26.61 0.36
CA GLY A 237 0.08 26.87 -1.09
C GLY A 237 0.13 25.60 -1.95
N ASP A 238 0.99 25.63 -2.97
CA ASP A 238 1.23 24.56 -3.93
C ASP A 238 1.57 23.23 -3.25
N THR A 239 2.33 23.23 -2.15
CA THR A 239 2.68 22.01 -1.41
C THR A 239 1.44 21.34 -0.82
N ARG A 240 0.46 22.11 -0.35
CA ARG A 240 -0.83 21.56 0.14
C ARG A 240 -1.66 20.96 -1.00
N GLU A 241 -1.69 21.60 -2.15
CA GLU A 241 -2.39 21.10 -3.34
C GLU A 241 -1.73 19.82 -3.86
N ARG A 242 -0.41 19.83 -4.06
CA ARG A 242 0.38 18.68 -4.54
C ARG A 242 0.25 17.47 -3.60
N LEU A 243 0.38 17.65 -2.29
CA LEU A 243 0.14 16.58 -1.31
C LEU A 243 -1.29 16.01 -1.38
N SER A 244 -2.29 16.85 -1.68
CA SER A 244 -3.68 16.41 -1.86
C SER A 244 -3.86 15.62 -3.17
N ASN A 245 -3.27 16.09 -4.27
CA ASN A 245 -3.31 15.44 -5.59
C ASN A 245 -2.54 14.11 -5.62
N LEU A 246 -1.42 14.02 -4.88
CA LEU A 246 -0.65 12.81 -4.63
C LEU A 246 -1.52 11.75 -3.96
N LEU A 247 -2.21 12.14 -2.87
CA LEU A 247 -3.18 11.30 -2.15
C LEU A 247 -4.52 11.11 -2.90
N SER A 248 -4.67 11.68 -4.09
CA SER A 248 -5.88 11.62 -4.91
C SER A 248 -7.13 12.18 -4.22
N TYR A 249 -6.97 13.10 -3.26
CA TYR A 249 -8.08 13.69 -2.53
C TYR A 249 -8.89 14.66 -3.41
N PRO A 250 -10.24 14.59 -3.39
CA PRO A 250 -11.06 15.52 -4.15
C PRO A 250 -10.85 16.98 -3.72
N PRO A 251 -10.72 17.94 -4.64
CA PRO A 251 -10.36 19.32 -4.32
C PRO A 251 -11.44 20.07 -3.51
N ASP A 252 -12.70 19.64 -3.58
CA ASP A 252 -13.82 20.16 -2.79
C ASP A 252 -13.95 19.52 -1.40
N LEU A 253 -13.25 18.41 -1.11
CA LEU A 253 -13.32 17.70 0.16
C LEU A 253 -12.33 18.27 1.18
N THR A 254 -12.63 19.45 1.72
CA THR A 254 -11.73 20.23 2.60
C THR A 254 -11.34 19.56 3.93
N CYS A 255 -11.98 18.47 4.34
CA CYS A 255 -11.86 17.91 5.71
C CYS A 255 -11.38 16.44 5.78
N VAL A 256 -10.55 16.01 4.82
CA VAL A 256 -10.06 14.63 4.60
C VAL A 256 -9.56 13.88 5.85
N HIS A 257 -8.97 14.59 6.82
CA HIS A 257 -8.33 13.97 7.98
C HIS A 257 -9.33 13.27 8.91
N ARG A 258 -10.58 13.77 9.04
CA ARG A 258 -11.59 13.13 9.92
C ARG A 258 -12.17 11.83 9.35
N PRO A 259 -12.56 11.75 8.06
CA PRO A 259 -12.87 10.47 7.43
C PRO A 259 -11.71 9.49 7.52
N LEU A 260 -10.50 9.90 7.16
CA LEU A 260 -9.30 9.05 7.20
C LEU A 260 -9.04 8.45 8.59
N LYS A 261 -9.10 9.27 9.65
CA LYS A 261 -8.99 8.83 11.05
C LYS A 261 -10.08 7.81 11.44
N GLN A 262 -11.25 7.86 10.82
CA GLN A 262 -12.33 6.89 11.08
C GLN A 262 -12.19 5.60 10.26
N LEU A 263 -11.51 5.63 9.11
CA LEU A 263 -11.26 4.42 8.29
C LEU A 263 -10.26 3.45 8.93
N ILE A 264 -9.27 3.94 9.69
CA ILE A 264 -8.25 3.08 10.35
C ILE A 264 -8.70 2.44 11.68
N LYS A 265 -9.92 2.71 12.18
CA LYS A 265 -10.37 2.21 13.48
C LYS A 265 -10.67 0.69 13.50
N SER A 266 -9.61 -0.12 13.56
CA SER A 266 -9.67 -1.59 13.71
C SER A 266 -8.70 -2.06 14.80
N LYS A 267 -9.20 -2.89 15.72
CA LYS A 267 -8.37 -3.52 16.78
C LYS A 267 -7.42 -4.60 16.24
N ALA A 268 -7.51 -4.97 14.96
CA ALA A 268 -6.65 -5.96 14.32
C ALA A 268 -5.35 -5.39 13.74
N LEU A 269 -5.26 -4.06 13.58
CA LEU A 269 -4.10 -3.36 13.05
C LEU A 269 -3.25 -2.81 14.21
N LEU A 270 -1.96 -3.13 14.23
CA LEU A 270 -1.00 -2.45 15.10
C LEU A 270 -0.29 -1.39 14.26
N THR A 271 -0.55 -0.12 14.54
CA THR A 271 -0.15 1.02 13.67
C THR A 271 0.60 2.06 14.47
N ALA A 272 1.74 2.51 13.92
CA ALA A 272 2.55 3.57 14.47
C ALA A 272 2.77 4.63 13.38
N SER A 273 2.30 5.86 13.60
CA SER A 273 2.54 6.98 12.69
C SER A 273 2.87 8.24 13.48
N GLN A 274 3.97 8.92 13.12
CA GLN A 274 4.53 10.01 13.90
C GLN A 274 5.42 10.92 13.08
N ILE A 275 5.53 12.17 13.51
CA ILE A 275 6.53 13.13 13.04
C ILE A 275 7.57 13.33 14.15
N PHE A 276 8.83 13.14 13.82
CA PHE A 276 9.95 13.56 14.65
C PHE A 276 10.57 14.83 14.04
N HIS A 277 11.08 15.73 14.89
CA HIS A 277 11.59 17.03 14.44
C HIS A 277 12.85 17.45 15.19
N HIS A 278 13.64 18.35 14.60
CA HIS A 278 14.80 18.95 15.26
C HIS A 278 14.40 19.70 16.54
N LYS A 279 15.22 19.62 17.60
CA LYS A 279 15.00 20.29 18.91
C LYS A 279 14.84 21.81 18.85
N GLY A 280 15.46 22.46 17.86
CA GLY A 280 15.39 23.91 17.67
C GLY A 280 14.06 24.39 17.08
N LEU A 281 13.40 23.55 16.27
CA LEU A 281 12.19 23.93 15.53
C LEU A 281 11.03 24.27 16.47
N GLN A 282 10.50 25.49 16.32
CA GLN A 282 9.37 25.99 17.09
C GLN A 282 8.04 25.57 16.47
N ILE A 283 7.58 24.35 16.81
CA ILE A 283 6.37 23.79 16.22
C ILE A 283 5.11 24.58 16.61
N ASN A 284 4.37 25.01 15.58
CA ASN A 284 3.17 25.83 15.68
C ASN A 284 2.07 25.16 16.51
N LYS A 285 1.50 25.93 17.45
CA LYS A 285 0.47 25.44 18.40
C LYS A 285 -0.78 24.91 17.70
N ALA A 286 -1.16 25.50 16.56
CA ALA A 286 -2.26 25.01 15.73
C ALA A 286 -1.95 23.60 15.18
N PHE A 287 -0.74 23.37 14.64
CA PHE A 287 -0.33 22.06 14.14
C PHE A 287 -0.24 20.99 15.24
N LEU A 288 0.24 21.35 16.44
CA LEU A 288 0.22 20.44 17.60
C LEU A 288 -1.22 20.05 17.99
N ASN A 289 -2.14 21.00 18.00
CA ASN A 289 -3.56 20.75 18.26
C ASN A 289 -4.19 19.86 17.17
N HIS A 290 -3.86 20.08 15.89
CA HIS A 290 -4.38 19.28 14.78
C HIS A 290 -3.80 17.86 14.73
N SER A 291 -2.50 17.71 15.02
CA SER A 291 -1.85 16.39 15.19
C SER A 291 -2.64 15.55 16.21
N ARG A 292 -2.91 16.13 17.38
CA ARG A 292 -3.68 15.45 18.45
C ARG A 292 -5.13 15.21 18.05
N ARG A 293 -5.79 16.19 17.41
CA ARG A 293 -7.21 16.12 16.99
C ARG A 293 -7.44 15.06 15.90
N PHE A 294 -6.52 14.92 14.95
CA PHE A 294 -6.74 14.14 13.72
C PHE A 294 -5.86 12.90 13.56
N SER A 295 -4.64 12.90 14.08
CA SER A 295 -3.69 11.77 13.94
C SER A 295 -3.55 10.93 15.22
N ASP A 296 -4.15 11.36 16.34
CA ASP A 296 -3.91 10.82 17.71
C ASP A 296 -2.42 10.81 18.11
N SER A 297 -1.62 11.65 17.46
CA SER A 297 -0.18 11.80 17.65
C SER A 297 0.18 13.21 18.10
N GLN A 298 1.42 13.39 18.55
CA GLN A 298 1.99 14.70 18.83
C GLN A 298 3.46 14.65 18.39
N PRO A 299 3.91 15.55 17.51
CA PRO A 299 5.30 15.59 17.07
C PRO A 299 6.30 15.58 18.22
N GLN A 300 7.42 14.89 18.04
CA GLN A 300 8.43 14.68 19.08
C GLN A 300 9.78 15.28 18.67
N ALA A 301 10.35 16.09 19.56
CA ALA A 301 11.69 16.62 19.42
C ALA A 301 12.74 15.50 19.53
N LEU A 302 13.68 15.49 18.60
CA LEU A 302 14.90 14.71 18.64
C LEU A 302 15.95 15.39 19.54
N SER A 303 16.84 14.61 20.14
CA SER A 303 17.92 15.11 21.00
C SER A 303 19.03 15.83 20.21
N GLY A 304 19.10 15.62 18.89
CA GLY A 304 20.23 16.06 18.06
C GLY A 304 21.48 15.24 18.34
N ASN A 305 21.29 13.94 18.59
CA ASN A 305 22.34 12.93 18.66
C ASN A 305 21.83 11.69 17.90
N GLU A 306 22.35 11.52 16.70
CA GLU A 306 21.94 10.51 15.73
C GLU A 306 21.69 9.12 16.35
N THR A 307 22.66 8.60 17.12
CA THR A 307 22.60 7.27 17.71
C THR A 307 21.51 7.14 18.78
N LEU A 308 21.32 8.15 19.64
CA LEU A 308 20.25 8.17 20.64
C LEU A 308 18.88 8.36 19.98
N ASP A 309 18.81 9.17 18.93
CA ASP A 309 17.59 9.51 18.22
C ASP A 309 17.07 8.32 17.38
N LEU A 310 17.96 7.61 16.69
CA LEU A 310 17.67 6.35 16.00
C LEU A 310 17.24 5.25 16.99
N GLN A 311 17.87 5.15 18.17
CA GLN A 311 17.44 4.22 19.22
C GLN A 311 16.06 4.58 19.77
N HIS A 312 15.78 5.87 20.01
CA HIS A 312 14.48 6.36 20.46
C HIS A 312 13.38 6.06 19.44
N ILE A 313 13.62 6.35 18.16
CA ILE A 313 12.73 6.04 17.04
C ILE A 313 12.41 4.54 16.99
N ASN A 314 13.43 3.68 16.94
CA ASN A 314 13.23 2.25 16.80
C ASN A 314 12.57 1.63 18.04
N LYS A 315 12.89 2.12 19.24
CA LYS A 315 12.20 1.75 20.49
C LYS A 315 10.72 2.15 20.43
N TRP A 316 10.40 3.38 20.03
CA TRP A 316 9.02 3.88 19.94
C TRP A 316 8.18 3.05 18.94
N VAL A 317 8.72 2.71 17.77
CA VAL A 317 8.02 1.83 16.80
C VAL A 317 7.81 0.43 17.38
N SER A 318 8.81 -0.13 18.06
CA SER A 318 8.72 -1.42 18.72
C SER A 318 7.61 -1.43 19.79
N GLU A 319 7.55 -0.40 20.64
CA GLU A 319 6.49 -0.25 21.66
C GLU A 319 5.10 -0.10 21.02
N LYS A 320 4.94 0.76 20.01
CA LYS A 320 3.65 0.96 19.31
C LYS A 320 3.18 -0.26 18.51
N THR A 321 4.09 -1.15 18.13
CA THR A 321 3.78 -2.39 17.39
C THR A 321 3.86 -3.65 18.26
N ASN A 322 3.88 -3.53 19.59
CA ASN A 322 3.97 -4.67 20.53
C ASN A 322 5.14 -5.63 20.21
N GLY A 323 6.30 -5.06 19.89
CA GLY A 323 7.54 -5.78 19.56
C GLY A 323 7.56 -6.45 18.18
N LYS A 324 6.55 -6.19 17.33
CA LYS A 324 6.44 -6.81 15.99
C LYS A 324 7.31 -6.14 14.94
N ILE A 325 7.50 -4.83 15.02
CA ILE A 325 8.42 -4.07 14.17
C ILE A 325 9.50 -3.47 15.06
N LYS A 326 10.62 -4.20 15.24
CA LYS A 326 11.70 -3.85 16.18
C LYS A 326 12.63 -2.73 15.67
N LYS A 327 12.67 -2.55 14.35
CA LYS A 327 13.38 -1.47 13.65
C LYS A 327 12.51 -0.97 12.50
N LEU A 328 12.45 0.35 12.33
CA LEU A 328 11.91 1.01 11.14
C LEU A 328 13.03 1.52 10.23
N MET A 329 14.07 2.11 10.83
CA MET A 329 15.25 2.64 10.12
C MET A 329 16.54 1.98 10.65
N GLU A 330 17.56 1.90 9.82
CA GLU A 330 18.88 1.39 10.17
C GLU A 330 19.88 2.51 10.48
N ASP A 331 19.60 3.72 9.97
CA ASP A 331 20.40 4.94 10.02
C ASP A 331 19.50 6.20 10.18
N LEU A 332 20.12 7.36 10.37
CA LEU A 332 19.47 8.67 10.49
C LEU A 332 20.50 9.74 10.05
N ALA A 333 20.10 10.77 9.31
CA ALA A 333 21.03 11.85 8.94
C ALA A 333 21.33 12.79 10.13
N THR A 334 22.49 13.42 10.13
CA THR A 334 22.99 14.25 11.26
C THR A 334 22.34 15.63 11.33
N ASP A 335 21.82 16.12 10.22
CA ASP A 335 21.24 17.44 9.95
C ASP A 335 19.70 17.39 9.81
N VAL A 336 19.07 16.37 10.38
CA VAL A 336 17.62 16.14 10.32
C VAL A 336 16.79 17.29 10.89
N GLN A 337 15.87 17.79 10.05
CA GLN A 337 14.85 18.80 10.36
C GLN A 337 13.50 18.13 10.68
N LEU A 338 12.93 17.36 9.74
CA LEU A 338 11.72 16.55 9.94
C LEU A 338 11.90 15.10 9.46
N VAL A 339 11.35 14.15 10.22
CA VAL A 339 11.21 12.74 9.82
C VAL A 339 9.76 12.30 9.97
N LEU A 340 9.19 11.71 8.92
CA LEU A 340 7.85 11.12 8.97
C LEU A 340 7.96 9.61 9.00
N LEU A 341 7.40 8.99 10.04
CA LEU A 341 7.51 7.55 10.26
C LEU A 341 6.15 6.88 10.22
N SER A 342 6.08 5.75 9.52
CA SER A 342 4.87 4.98 9.26
C SER A 342 5.18 3.48 9.38
N ALA A 343 4.58 2.78 10.33
CA ALA A 343 4.80 1.36 10.53
C ALA A 343 3.50 0.63 10.88
N ILE A 344 3.25 -0.52 10.24
CA ILE A 344 2.02 -1.28 10.42
C ILE A 344 2.25 -2.80 10.41
N TYR A 345 1.70 -3.47 11.42
CA TYR A 345 1.66 -4.93 11.51
C TYR A 345 0.21 -5.43 11.49
N LEU A 346 -0.06 -6.43 10.66
CA LEU A 346 -1.27 -7.24 10.68
C LEU A 346 -0.90 -8.73 10.67
N LYS A 347 -1.21 -9.43 11.76
CA LYS A 347 -1.44 -10.88 11.72
C LYS A 347 -2.93 -11.13 11.58
N SER A 348 -3.36 -11.40 10.36
CA SER A 348 -4.78 -11.62 10.10
C SER A 348 -5.22 -12.98 10.62
N LYS A 349 -6.49 -13.07 11.01
CA LYS A 349 -7.19 -14.34 11.22
C LYS A 349 -8.26 -14.49 10.17
N TRP A 350 -8.31 -15.66 9.53
CA TRP A 350 -9.41 -16.03 8.65
C TRP A 350 -10.74 -15.99 9.40
N LYS A 351 -11.84 -15.81 8.67
CA LYS A 351 -13.14 -16.13 9.25
C LYS A 351 -13.26 -17.64 9.44
N THR A 352 -13.16 -18.41 8.36
CA THR A 352 -13.11 -19.89 8.37
C THR A 352 -11.66 -20.38 8.51
N THR A 353 -11.37 -21.11 9.58
CA THR A 353 -10.03 -21.62 9.92
C THR A 353 -9.57 -22.72 8.95
N PHE A 354 -8.29 -22.71 8.55
CA PHE A 354 -7.68 -23.84 7.83
C PHE A 354 -7.25 -24.93 8.81
N ASN A 355 -7.37 -26.19 8.39
CA ASN A 355 -6.86 -27.32 9.17
C ASN A 355 -5.33 -27.43 8.99
N VAL A 356 -4.57 -27.22 10.05
CA VAL A 356 -3.10 -27.35 10.06
C VAL A 356 -2.67 -28.75 9.58
N LYS A 357 -3.46 -29.80 9.83
CA LYS A 357 -3.15 -31.17 9.37
C LYS A 357 -3.34 -31.39 7.86
N ASP A 358 -4.08 -30.51 7.19
CA ASP A 358 -4.26 -30.54 5.73
C ASP A 358 -3.26 -29.60 5.01
N THR A 359 -2.38 -28.92 5.77
CA THR A 359 -1.30 -28.09 5.22
C THR A 359 -0.12 -28.96 4.82
N GLN A 360 0.34 -28.85 3.57
CA GLN A 360 1.35 -29.75 2.98
C GLN A 360 2.39 -28.95 2.18
N LEU A 361 3.56 -29.56 1.92
CA LEU A 361 4.54 -28.98 1.00
C LEU A 361 4.10 -29.25 -0.44
N GLU A 362 3.80 -28.19 -1.19
CA GLU A 362 3.56 -28.26 -2.64
C GLU A 362 4.54 -27.31 -3.36
N ASN A 363 4.67 -27.49 -4.68
CA ASN A 363 5.49 -26.62 -5.51
C ASN A 363 4.79 -25.26 -5.75
N PHE A 364 5.52 -24.17 -5.54
CA PHE A 364 5.20 -22.85 -6.05
C PHE A 364 6.17 -22.51 -7.19
N TYR A 365 5.65 -22.23 -8.38
CA TYR A 365 6.41 -21.96 -9.60
C TYR A 365 6.70 -20.47 -9.73
N ARG A 366 7.98 -20.10 -9.64
CA ARG A 366 8.45 -18.70 -9.66
C ARG A 366 8.53 -18.17 -11.11
N GLN A 367 8.71 -16.86 -11.26
CA GLN A 367 8.68 -16.19 -12.58
C GLN A 367 9.77 -16.68 -13.56
N ASP A 368 10.90 -17.18 -13.04
CA ASP A 368 11.99 -17.82 -13.79
C ASP A 368 11.68 -19.27 -14.22
N LYS A 369 10.50 -19.81 -13.86
CA LYS A 369 10.04 -21.19 -14.04
C LYS A 369 10.77 -22.23 -13.18
N SER A 370 11.63 -21.80 -12.25
CA SER A 370 12.03 -22.66 -11.14
C SER A 370 10.86 -22.86 -10.18
N PHE A 371 10.97 -23.83 -9.27
CA PHE A 371 9.98 -24.02 -8.20
C PHE A 371 10.66 -24.08 -6.84
N VAL A 372 9.91 -23.69 -5.82
CA VAL A 372 10.25 -23.86 -4.41
C VAL A 372 9.12 -24.65 -3.73
N GLN A 373 9.46 -25.50 -2.76
CA GLN A 373 8.46 -26.20 -1.96
C GLN A 373 8.07 -25.35 -0.76
N VAL A 374 6.78 -24.99 -0.66
CA VAL A 374 6.25 -24.12 0.39
C VAL A 374 5.05 -24.76 1.08
N PRO A 375 4.79 -24.44 2.36
CA PRO A 375 3.59 -24.90 3.06
C PRO A 375 2.32 -24.29 2.46
N MET A 376 1.59 -25.08 1.67
CA MET A 376 0.26 -24.72 1.16
C MET A 376 -0.82 -25.10 2.17
N MET A 377 -1.64 -24.12 2.55
CA MET A 377 -2.88 -24.33 3.29
C MET A 377 -3.94 -24.86 2.32
N THR A 378 -4.41 -26.09 2.53
CA THR A 378 -5.42 -26.70 1.65
C THR A 378 -6.78 -26.82 2.33
N SER A 379 -7.86 -26.80 1.53
CA SER A 379 -9.20 -27.15 1.97
C SER A 379 -10.09 -27.55 0.79
N LYS A 380 -10.79 -28.68 0.92
CA LYS A 380 -11.63 -29.27 -0.15
C LYS A 380 -12.96 -28.54 -0.37
N LYS A 381 -13.34 -27.59 0.50
CA LYS A 381 -14.63 -26.89 0.47
C LYS A 381 -14.57 -25.50 1.13
N TYR A 382 -13.49 -24.76 0.93
CA TYR A 382 -13.32 -23.43 1.53
C TYR A 382 -14.36 -22.44 0.96
N PRO A 383 -14.98 -21.57 1.78
CA PRO A 383 -15.89 -20.53 1.28
C PRO A 383 -15.10 -19.43 0.54
N LEU A 384 -15.19 -19.43 -0.79
CA LEU A 384 -14.40 -18.53 -1.65
C LEU A 384 -15.30 -17.93 -2.73
N ALA A 385 -15.17 -16.62 -2.99
CA ALA A 385 -15.86 -15.91 -4.06
C ALA A 385 -14.84 -15.62 -5.18
N SER A 386 -15.09 -16.09 -6.40
CA SER A 386 -14.11 -16.00 -7.50
C SER A 386 -14.72 -15.93 -8.90
N PHE A 387 -13.95 -15.33 -9.81
CA PHE A 387 -14.16 -15.40 -11.25
C PHE A 387 -12.84 -15.29 -12.00
N THR A 388 -12.87 -15.45 -13.33
CA THR A 388 -11.76 -15.10 -14.21
C THR A 388 -12.14 -13.87 -15.01
N ASP A 389 -11.27 -12.86 -15.05
CA ASP A 389 -11.48 -11.68 -15.88
C ASP A 389 -10.65 -11.74 -17.16
N SER A 390 -11.31 -11.54 -18.30
CA SER A 390 -10.71 -11.60 -19.63
C SER A 390 -9.91 -10.35 -20.00
N SER A 391 -10.25 -9.19 -19.44
CA SER A 391 -9.55 -7.94 -19.71
C SER A 391 -8.23 -7.90 -18.94
N LEU A 392 -8.29 -8.24 -17.65
CA LEU A 392 -7.10 -8.36 -16.80
C LEU A 392 -6.26 -9.63 -17.11
N GLN A 393 -6.87 -10.65 -17.71
CA GLN A 393 -6.30 -11.98 -17.95
C GLN A 393 -5.80 -12.63 -16.64
N ALA A 394 -6.65 -12.58 -15.62
CA ALA A 394 -6.37 -13.06 -14.26
C ALA A 394 -7.57 -13.80 -13.66
N LYS A 395 -7.28 -14.75 -12.77
CA LYS A 395 -8.26 -15.32 -11.83
C LYS A 395 -8.25 -14.45 -10.58
N LEU A 396 -9.43 -14.07 -10.09
CA LEU A 396 -9.60 -13.36 -8.82
C LEU A 396 -10.29 -14.25 -7.79
N GLY A 397 -9.81 -14.21 -6.56
CA GLY A 397 -10.40 -14.91 -5.42
C GLY A 397 -10.48 -14.00 -4.20
N ARG A 398 -11.64 -13.97 -3.55
CA ARG A 398 -11.91 -13.27 -2.28
C ARG A 398 -12.18 -14.29 -1.19
N LEU A 399 -11.50 -14.12 -0.06
CA LEU A 399 -11.53 -15.00 1.10
C LEU A 399 -11.83 -14.17 2.36
N GLN A 400 -12.82 -14.57 3.17
CA GLN A 400 -13.22 -13.79 4.34
C GLN A 400 -12.19 -13.86 5.47
N LEU A 401 -11.79 -12.69 5.97
CA LEU A 401 -11.01 -12.51 7.20
C LEU A 401 -11.94 -12.07 8.34
N SER A 402 -11.39 -12.00 9.54
CA SER A 402 -12.03 -11.39 10.70
C SER A 402 -11.99 -9.85 10.62
N ASN A 403 -12.87 -9.18 11.39
CA ASN A 403 -12.92 -7.71 11.55
C ASN A 403 -13.28 -6.93 10.27
N ASN A 404 -14.27 -7.39 9.49
CA ASN A 404 -14.76 -6.75 8.25
C ASN A 404 -13.64 -6.54 7.21
N MET A 405 -12.79 -7.54 7.05
CA MET A 405 -11.75 -7.58 6.03
C MET A 405 -11.88 -8.83 5.16
N SER A 406 -11.40 -8.74 3.92
CA SER A 406 -11.23 -9.88 3.02
C SER A 406 -9.81 -9.89 2.46
N LEU A 407 -9.22 -11.06 2.26
CA LEU A 407 -8.07 -11.19 1.37
C LEU A 407 -8.59 -11.29 -0.06
N VAL A 408 -8.09 -10.43 -0.94
CA VAL A 408 -8.24 -10.56 -2.39
C VAL A 408 -6.91 -11.04 -2.96
N ILE A 409 -6.97 -12.05 -3.83
CA ILE A 409 -5.83 -12.59 -4.58
C ILE A 409 -6.12 -12.42 -6.07
N ILE A 410 -5.15 -11.87 -6.82
CA ILE A 410 -5.19 -11.73 -8.27
C ILE A 410 -4.00 -12.50 -8.85
N ILE A 411 -4.27 -13.60 -9.53
CA ILE A 411 -3.28 -14.54 -10.05
C ILE A 411 -3.43 -14.61 -11.59
N PRO A 412 -2.34 -14.53 -12.39
CA PRO A 412 -2.42 -14.62 -13.84
C PRO A 412 -3.19 -15.85 -14.32
N GLN A 413 -4.05 -15.70 -15.34
CA GLN A 413 -5.02 -16.73 -15.73
C GLN A 413 -4.36 -18.02 -16.22
N ARG A 414 -3.24 -17.88 -16.95
CA ARG A 414 -2.49 -18.97 -17.56
C ARG A 414 -1.26 -19.32 -16.71
N VAL A 415 -0.90 -20.60 -16.71
CA VAL A 415 0.32 -21.08 -16.03
C VAL A 415 1.54 -20.60 -16.82
N ASN A 416 2.54 -20.04 -16.14
CA ASN A 416 3.71 -19.34 -16.71
C ASN A 416 3.40 -18.00 -17.43
N GLN A 417 2.21 -17.41 -17.25
CA GLN A 417 1.98 -15.99 -17.58
C GLN A 417 2.69 -15.12 -16.52
N MET A 418 3.33 -14.02 -16.93
CA MET A 418 4.07 -13.18 -15.99
C MET A 418 3.11 -12.31 -15.16
N LEU A 419 3.52 -11.95 -13.93
CA LEU A 419 2.71 -11.07 -13.08
C LEU A 419 2.66 -9.65 -13.64
N SER A 420 3.75 -9.21 -14.29
CA SER A 420 3.83 -7.96 -15.06
C SER A 420 2.73 -7.84 -16.11
N ASP A 421 2.37 -8.94 -16.78
CA ASP A 421 1.27 -8.96 -17.77
C ASP A 421 -0.07 -8.58 -17.15
N VAL A 422 -0.24 -8.73 -15.84
CA VAL A 422 -1.43 -8.34 -15.06
C VAL A 422 -1.26 -6.94 -14.48
N GLU A 423 -0.09 -6.63 -13.93
CA GLU A 423 0.25 -5.31 -13.35
C GLU A 423 0.14 -4.18 -14.39
N GLU A 424 0.64 -4.38 -15.62
CA GLU A 424 0.59 -3.38 -16.71
C GLU A 424 -0.84 -3.00 -17.12
N LYS A 425 -1.81 -3.91 -16.93
CA LYS A 425 -3.22 -3.68 -17.26
C LYS A 425 -4.00 -3.03 -16.11
N LEU A 426 -3.41 -2.91 -14.92
CA LEU A 426 -4.10 -2.55 -13.67
C LEU A 426 -4.32 -1.02 -13.53
N ASN A 427 -5.12 -0.44 -14.42
CA ASN A 427 -5.61 0.94 -14.30
C ASN A 427 -6.77 1.07 -13.28
N PRO A 428 -7.05 2.26 -12.73
CA PRO A 428 -8.12 2.47 -11.74
C PRO A 428 -9.51 2.06 -12.20
N GLU A 429 -9.85 2.31 -13.47
CA GLU A 429 -11.17 2.02 -14.04
C GLU A 429 -11.43 0.51 -14.11
N LEU A 430 -10.46 -0.26 -14.62
CA LEU A 430 -10.51 -1.71 -14.64
C LEU A 430 -10.45 -2.28 -13.22
N PHE A 431 -9.62 -1.71 -12.34
CA PHE A 431 -9.52 -2.14 -10.94
C PHE A 431 -10.88 -2.01 -10.22
N SER A 432 -11.55 -0.85 -10.30
CA SER A 432 -12.88 -0.67 -9.70
C SER A 432 -13.86 -1.67 -10.28
N ALA A 433 -14.02 -1.73 -11.61
CA ALA A 433 -14.99 -2.63 -12.25
C ALA A 433 -14.77 -4.12 -11.90
N VAL A 434 -13.50 -4.54 -11.77
CA VAL A 434 -13.13 -5.91 -11.37
C VAL A 434 -13.40 -6.15 -9.87
N MET A 435 -13.16 -5.15 -9.01
CA MET A 435 -13.41 -5.26 -7.57
C MET A 435 -14.90 -5.19 -7.22
N ASP A 436 -15.68 -4.29 -7.82
CA ASP A 436 -17.14 -4.19 -7.65
C ASP A 436 -17.81 -5.52 -8.03
N LYS A 437 -17.38 -6.10 -9.16
CA LYS A 437 -17.77 -7.44 -9.62
C LYS A 437 -17.35 -8.55 -8.63
N LEU A 438 -16.16 -8.46 -8.04
CA LEU A 438 -15.71 -9.42 -7.00
C LEU A 438 -16.52 -9.31 -5.70
N MET A 439 -16.90 -8.09 -5.31
CA MET A 439 -17.65 -7.84 -4.08
C MET A 439 -19.09 -8.37 -4.15
N GLY A 440 -19.70 -8.35 -5.34
CA GLY A 440 -21.04 -8.90 -5.60
C GLY A 440 -21.12 -10.42 -5.79
N ILE A 441 -20.00 -11.15 -5.87
CA ILE A 441 -20.03 -12.60 -6.08
C ILE A 441 -20.25 -13.35 -4.75
N PRO A 442 -21.23 -14.28 -4.67
CA PRO A 442 -21.45 -15.08 -3.47
C PRO A 442 -20.33 -16.10 -3.27
N PHE A 443 -19.91 -16.28 -2.02
CA PHE A 443 -18.93 -17.30 -1.61
C PHE A 443 -19.49 -18.71 -1.86
N LYS A 444 -18.68 -19.57 -2.47
CA LYS A 444 -19.03 -20.95 -2.80
C LYS A 444 -17.98 -21.94 -2.26
N PRO A 445 -18.37 -23.17 -1.89
CA PRO A 445 -17.44 -24.23 -1.53
C PRO A 445 -16.45 -24.50 -2.69
N THR A 446 -15.17 -24.30 -2.43
CA THR A 446 -14.09 -24.37 -3.42
C THR A 446 -12.95 -25.24 -2.89
N VAL A 447 -12.34 -26.04 -3.76
CA VAL A 447 -11.05 -26.69 -3.49
C VAL A 447 -9.97 -25.62 -3.61
N LEU A 448 -9.39 -25.28 -2.46
CA LEU A 448 -8.40 -24.22 -2.32
C LEU A 448 -7.05 -24.81 -1.93
N SER A 449 -5.98 -24.38 -2.61
CA SER A 449 -4.60 -24.50 -2.16
C SER A 449 -3.94 -23.12 -2.28
N MET A 450 -3.35 -22.60 -1.19
CA MET A 450 -2.64 -21.33 -1.20
C MET A 450 -1.48 -21.29 -0.19
N PRO A 451 -0.37 -20.58 -0.45
CA PRO A 451 0.79 -20.61 0.43
C PRO A 451 0.51 -19.87 1.74
N LYS A 452 1.12 -20.36 2.82
CA LYS A 452 1.45 -19.54 3.98
C LYS A 452 2.52 -18.54 3.56
N PHE A 453 2.38 -17.29 3.96
CA PHE A 453 3.42 -16.27 3.72
C PHE A 453 3.43 -15.22 4.83
N LYS A 454 4.62 -14.69 5.09
CA LYS A 454 4.85 -13.47 5.86
C LYS A 454 5.63 -12.51 4.96
N LEU A 455 5.21 -11.25 4.90
CA LEU A 455 5.95 -10.20 4.21
C LEU A 455 6.37 -9.13 5.22
N ASP A 456 7.52 -8.49 4.96
CA ASP A 456 8.16 -7.52 5.85
C ASP A 456 9.00 -6.57 4.99
N SER A 457 8.34 -5.57 4.39
CA SER A 457 8.96 -4.62 3.46
C SER A 457 9.16 -3.27 4.14
N SER A 458 10.34 -2.67 3.98
CA SER A 458 10.67 -1.31 4.41
C SER A 458 10.96 -0.46 3.19
N GLN A 459 10.40 0.75 3.13
CA GLN A 459 10.33 1.59 1.94
C GLN A 459 10.61 3.06 2.28
N ASP A 460 11.56 3.65 1.55
CA ASP A 460 11.76 5.10 1.52
C ASP A 460 10.61 5.75 0.73
N LEU A 461 9.76 6.50 1.45
CA LEU A 461 8.65 7.22 0.87
C LEU A 461 9.09 8.52 0.16
N MET A 462 10.21 9.14 0.52
CA MET A 462 10.70 10.31 -0.22
C MET A 462 11.13 9.93 -1.62
N ALA A 463 11.85 8.80 -1.77
CA ALA A 463 12.21 8.26 -3.07
C ALA A 463 10.96 7.88 -3.89
N ILE A 464 10.07 7.05 -3.35
CA ILE A 464 8.89 6.55 -4.11
C ILE A 464 7.91 7.67 -4.46
N LEU A 465 7.64 8.61 -3.54
CA LEU A 465 6.72 9.71 -3.80
C LEU A 465 7.35 10.81 -4.66
N GLY A 466 8.69 10.97 -4.62
CA GLY A 466 9.43 11.86 -5.51
C GLY A 466 9.38 11.45 -6.98
N GLU A 467 9.33 10.15 -7.26
CA GLU A 467 9.08 9.62 -8.61
C GLU A 467 7.60 9.78 -9.06
N ILE A 468 6.66 10.01 -8.13
CA ILE A 468 5.26 10.32 -8.45
C ILE A 468 5.05 11.83 -8.67
N ASP A 469 5.71 12.67 -7.88
CA ASP A 469 5.62 14.12 -7.95
C ASP A 469 6.99 14.79 -7.71
N TYR A 470 7.74 15.01 -8.80
CA TYR A 470 9.14 15.44 -8.76
C TYR A 470 9.34 16.78 -8.02
N GLY A 471 10.22 16.76 -7.02
CA GLY A 471 10.54 17.95 -6.23
C GLY A 471 9.43 18.43 -5.31
N LEU A 472 8.50 17.56 -4.89
CA LEU A 472 7.49 17.88 -3.87
C LEU A 472 8.10 18.28 -2.52
N PHE A 473 9.25 17.71 -2.17
CA PHE A 473 9.87 17.88 -0.84
C PHE A 473 11.06 18.84 -0.78
N PHE A 474 11.56 19.34 -1.93
CA PHE A 474 12.74 20.23 -1.95
C PHE A 474 12.39 21.62 -1.38
N ASP A 475 11.43 22.33 -1.98
CA ASP A 475 11.03 23.69 -1.57
C ASP A 475 9.73 23.73 -0.75
N ALA A 476 9.35 22.60 -0.13
CA ALA A 476 8.06 22.38 0.50
C ALA A 476 7.62 23.52 1.46
N ASN A 477 6.50 24.17 1.16
CA ASN A 477 5.90 25.16 2.06
C ASN A 477 5.18 24.43 3.21
N LEU A 478 5.89 24.33 4.33
CA LEU A 478 5.43 23.72 5.58
C LEU A 478 5.20 24.76 6.68
N CYS A 479 4.88 26.01 6.32
CA CYS A 479 4.69 27.13 7.24
C CYS A 479 3.59 26.93 8.30
N GLY A 480 2.68 25.97 8.10
CA GLY A 480 1.74 25.56 9.15
C GLY A 480 2.40 24.76 10.28
N ILE A 481 3.55 24.12 10.04
CA ILE A 481 4.33 23.35 11.02
C ILE A 481 5.25 24.25 11.85
N SER A 482 6.04 25.10 11.22
CA SER A 482 6.94 26.07 11.85
C SER A 482 7.17 27.25 10.89
N GLU A 483 7.54 28.42 11.42
CA GLU A 483 7.91 29.60 10.62
C GLU A 483 9.40 29.62 10.22
N ASP A 484 10.11 28.50 10.43
CA ASP A 484 11.54 28.35 10.19
C ASP A 484 11.84 28.21 8.69
N GLU A 485 12.74 29.05 8.16
CA GLU A 485 13.06 29.08 6.73
C GLU A 485 13.89 27.87 6.27
N GLU A 486 14.62 27.20 7.17
CA GLU A 486 15.39 25.96 6.89
C GLU A 486 14.53 24.69 7.02
N LEU A 487 13.22 24.81 7.26
CA LEU A 487 12.33 23.66 7.44
C LEU A 487 12.19 22.83 6.15
N ALA A 488 12.77 21.63 6.18
CA ALA A 488 12.68 20.62 5.11
C ALA A 488 12.21 19.27 5.66
N VAL A 489 11.76 18.38 4.76
CA VAL A 489 11.63 16.95 5.09
C VAL A 489 12.98 16.28 4.83
N SER A 490 13.56 15.67 5.86
CA SER A 490 14.87 15.02 5.78
C SER A 490 14.76 13.51 5.52
N ALA A 491 13.68 12.87 5.97
CA ALA A 491 13.38 11.47 5.66
C ALA A 491 11.89 11.14 5.80
N MET A 492 11.41 10.16 5.03
CA MET A 492 10.10 9.54 5.24
C MET A 492 10.20 8.01 5.10
N GLN A 493 9.92 7.25 6.16
CA GLN A 493 10.03 5.78 6.12
C GLN A 493 8.67 5.10 6.35
N HIS A 494 8.35 4.14 5.48
CA HIS A 494 7.29 3.16 5.71
C HIS A 494 7.85 1.76 6.01
N ARG A 495 7.21 1.00 6.91
CA ARG A 495 7.42 -0.45 7.01
C ARG A 495 6.12 -1.20 7.25
N ALA A 496 5.80 -2.13 6.36
CA ALA A 496 4.60 -2.95 6.43
C ALA A 496 4.97 -4.41 6.69
N VAL A 497 4.29 -5.02 7.67
CA VAL A 497 4.44 -6.43 8.00
C VAL A 497 3.08 -7.11 7.98
N LEU A 498 2.93 -8.08 7.08
CA LEU A 498 1.71 -8.87 6.92
C LEU A 498 2.03 -10.35 7.18
N GLU A 499 1.25 -10.99 8.04
CA GLU A 499 1.43 -12.39 8.42
C GLU A 499 0.13 -13.18 8.19
N LEU A 500 0.15 -14.13 7.26
CA LEU A 500 -0.94 -15.07 7.01
C LEU A 500 -0.53 -16.49 7.41
N SER A 501 -1.40 -17.11 8.20
CA SER A 501 -1.25 -18.47 8.76
C SER A 501 -2.61 -19.15 8.80
N GLU A 502 -2.67 -20.42 9.16
CA GLU A 502 -3.90 -21.24 9.17
C GLU A 502 -4.99 -20.70 10.13
N ALA A 503 -4.58 -19.89 11.11
CA ALA A 503 -5.41 -19.42 12.22
C ALA A 503 -6.63 -18.61 11.76
N GLY A 504 -7.83 -19.04 12.18
CA GLY A 504 -9.08 -18.33 11.97
C GLY A 504 -9.84 -18.05 13.26
N VAL A 505 -11.14 -17.79 13.13
CA VAL A 505 -12.06 -17.53 14.25
C VAL A 505 -13.12 -18.65 14.34
N GLU A 506 -13.72 -19.02 13.22
CA GLU A 506 -14.70 -20.10 13.10
C GLU A 506 -13.97 -21.38 12.69
N ALA A 507 -14.20 -22.50 13.39
CA ALA A 507 -13.82 -23.80 12.85
C ALA A 507 -14.64 -24.10 11.58
N ALA A 508 -14.12 -24.92 10.66
CA ALA A 508 -14.80 -25.28 9.41
C ALA A 508 -15.99 -26.27 9.64
N ALA A 509 -16.97 -25.83 10.43
CA ALA A 509 -18.06 -26.64 10.92
C ALA A 509 -19.06 -26.99 9.82
N ALA A 510 -19.15 -28.29 9.50
CA ALA A 510 -20.36 -28.96 9.00
C ALA A 510 -21.14 -28.33 7.83
N MET A 511 -20.51 -27.59 6.90
CA MET A 511 -21.13 -27.35 5.59
C MET A 511 -21.51 -28.69 4.96
N ALA A 512 -22.80 -28.88 4.69
CA ALA A 512 -23.38 -30.14 4.24
C ALA A 512 -22.73 -30.65 2.94
N VAL A 513 -22.65 -31.98 2.79
CA VAL A 513 -22.11 -32.60 1.58
C VAL A 513 -23.19 -32.61 0.50
N SER A 514 -23.30 -31.53 -0.26
CA SER A 514 -23.95 -31.57 -1.56
C SER A 514 -23.02 -32.24 -2.57
N VAL A 515 -23.52 -33.27 -3.27
CA VAL A 515 -22.76 -33.95 -4.33
C VAL A 515 -22.82 -33.10 -5.60
N ALA A 516 -22.02 -32.04 -5.63
CA ALA A 516 -21.83 -31.23 -6.82
C ALA A 516 -21.13 -32.06 -7.91
N ARG A 517 -21.71 -32.10 -9.12
CA ARG A 517 -21.12 -32.83 -10.28
C ARG A 517 -19.80 -32.22 -10.78
N SER A 518 -19.46 -31.02 -10.32
CA SER A 518 -18.21 -30.34 -10.58
C SER A 518 -17.76 -29.58 -9.34
N ALA A 519 -16.49 -29.72 -8.97
CA ALA A 519 -15.86 -28.92 -7.93
C ALA A 519 -15.28 -27.64 -8.53
N LEU A 520 -15.33 -26.53 -7.78
CA LEU A 520 -14.57 -25.32 -8.08
C LEU A 520 -13.14 -25.48 -7.55
N PHE A 521 -12.16 -24.95 -8.27
CA PHE A 521 -10.74 -24.99 -7.90
C PHE A 521 -10.14 -23.58 -7.90
N PHE A 522 -9.35 -23.26 -6.88
CA PHE A 522 -8.56 -22.04 -6.79
C PHE A 522 -7.18 -22.37 -6.18
N GLU A 523 -6.15 -22.34 -7.01
CA GLU A 523 -4.80 -22.83 -6.67
C GLU A 523 -3.80 -21.68 -6.87
N VAL A 524 -3.10 -21.29 -5.81
CA VAL A 524 -2.19 -20.13 -5.79
C VAL A 524 -0.74 -20.60 -5.84
N GLN A 525 -0.40 -21.31 -6.91
CA GLN A 525 0.89 -21.99 -7.09
C GLN A 525 1.89 -21.20 -7.96
N GLN A 526 1.66 -19.91 -8.20
CA GLN A 526 2.53 -19.03 -9.01
C GLN A 526 2.38 -17.56 -8.55
N PRO A 527 3.28 -16.63 -8.93
CA PRO A 527 3.22 -15.23 -8.53
C PRO A 527 1.84 -14.58 -8.63
N PHE A 528 1.50 -13.79 -7.62
CA PHE A 528 0.18 -13.17 -7.45
C PHE A 528 0.25 -11.79 -6.79
N LEU A 529 -0.69 -10.92 -7.16
CA LEU A 529 -1.01 -9.73 -6.37
C LEU A 529 -1.96 -10.11 -5.24
N PHE A 530 -1.87 -9.42 -4.12
CA PHE A 530 -2.85 -9.51 -3.05
C PHE A 530 -3.25 -8.12 -2.54
N LEU A 531 -4.46 -8.04 -1.99
CA LEU A 531 -4.92 -6.91 -1.20
C LEU A 531 -5.60 -7.42 0.07
N VAL A 532 -5.32 -6.77 1.21
CA VAL A 532 -6.18 -6.89 2.39
C VAL A 532 -7.22 -5.78 2.27
N TRP A 533 -8.44 -6.14 1.90
CA TRP A 533 -9.52 -5.23 1.58
C TRP A 533 -10.38 -4.90 2.80
N ASN A 534 -10.79 -3.63 2.93
CA ASN A 534 -11.79 -3.21 3.91
C ASN A 534 -13.20 -3.43 3.35
N ASP A 535 -13.91 -4.45 3.85
CA ASP A 535 -15.25 -4.81 3.35
C ASP A 535 -16.35 -3.81 3.75
N GLN A 536 -16.09 -2.92 4.71
CA GLN A 536 -17.08 -1.94 5.21
C GLN A 536 -17.08 -0.63 4.41
N TYR A 537 -15.92 -0.22 3.88
CA TYR A 537 -15.74 1.09 3.23
C TYR A 537 -15.15 1.01 1.81
N GLY A 538 -14.71 -0.17 1.35
CA GLY A 538 -14.29 -0.38 -0.04
C GLY A 538 -12.94 0.25 -0.40
N PHE A 539 -11.87 -0.13 0.30
CA PHE A 539 -10.50 0.33 0.00
C PHE A 539 -9.44 -0.71 0.44
N PRO A 540 -8.21 -0.68 -0.11
CA PRO A 540 -7.13 -1.55 0.32
C PRO A 540 -6.48 -1.04 1.62
N ILE A 541 -6.38 -1.90 2.64
CA ILE A 541 -5.62 -1.64 3.88
C ILE A 541 -4.15 -1.99 3.65
N PHE A 542 -3.90 -3.10 2.94
CA PHE A 542 -2.58 -3.49 2.41
C PHE A 542 -2.72 -3.83 0.94
N MET A 543 -1.66 -3.61 0.17
CA MET A 543 -1.50 -4.08 -1.21
C MET A 543 -0.06 -4.59 -1.40
N GLY A 544 0.12 -5.56 -2.30
CA GLY A 544 1.44 -6.12 -2.56
C GLY A 544 1.45 -7.27 -3.57
N ARG A 545 2.62 -7.87 -3.74
CA ARG A 545 2.85 -9.07 -4.55
C ARG A 545 3.71 -10.09 -3.82
N VAL A 546 3.46 -11.37 -4.13
CA VAL A 546 4.32 -12.48 -3.74
C VAL A 546 4.87 -13.12 -5.01
N ASN A 547 6.19 -13.07 -5.17
CA ASN A 547 6.95 -13.76 -6.21
C ASN A 547 7.64 -15.04 -5.69
N ASP A 548 7.97 -15.08 -4.39
CA ASP A 548 8.48 -16.26 -3.69
C ASP A 548 7.92 -16.33 -2.25
N PRO A 549 7.03 -17.27 -1.90
CA PRO A 549 6.46 -17.38 -0.55
C PRO A 549 7.43 -17.89 0.52
N SER A 550 8.68 -18.24 0.17
CA SER A 550 9.69 -18.78 1.09
C SER A 550 10.71 -17.75 1.61
N ALA A 551 10.71 -16.53 1.06
CA ALA A 551 11.65 -15.44 1.37
C ALA A 551 11.25 -14.62 2.62
#